data_AF-A0AAV0TE59-F1
#
_entry.id   AF-A0AAV0TE59-F1
#
_cell.length_a   1.000
_cell.length_b   1.000
_cell.length_c   1.000
_cell.angle_alpha   90.00
_cell.angle_beta   90.00
_cell.angle_gamma   90.00
#
_symmetry.space_group_name_H-M   'P 1'
#
loop_
_entity.id
_entity.type
_entity.pdbx_description
1 polymer ?
#
loop_
_entity_poly.entity_id
_entity_poly.type
_entity_poly.pdbx_seq_one_letter_code
_entity_poly.pdbx_strand_id
1 'polypeptide(L)'
;METPQLTHRKPKLLPRLIIERVDKDEAFAAVPVEQMSARGIFLLTMAVTSFAAFTLFALAEFTHHHPRFLLTNVLQGDTHAAAQWALLLAVPSTSAAAWFPISISHAPIGVLRITSAFARLYRCNHMFAIYQSVGWTLYGLFVVLQLICFGSDSVRDLPFCRPGSRSVQAAATFIAEVLMISSVLTLDKRRDRNRQRRKDRFVVQLNNFNNMLLLVGATLLALASEYTRVFPHPSGMSVGYPMATGLGSLALFVTALFNTYGLGGVLSTKDGWNFYQPFMGGARFVLFQIVSWTCFGAGAALQVLYLLSLVVVELELFVGAMAVAGSLFVVAEIGMMMSLLVFRKAGQSTNASIATFSETTSFDGYTKHTKL
;
A
#
# COMPACT_ATOMS: atom_id res chain seq x y z
N MET A 1 -22.60 -72.20 -0.03
CA MET A 1 -23.40 -70.97 0.14
C MET A 1 -22.70 -70.13 1.19
N GLU A 2 -21.85 -69.21 0.74
CA GLU A 2 -21.05 -68.34 1.61
C GLU A 2 -21.85 -67.08 1.92
N THR A 3 -22.04 -66.80 3.21
CA THR A 3 -22.72 -65.59 3.69
C THR A 3 -21.76 -64.40 3.65
N PRO A 4 -22.17 -63.25 3.09
CA PRO A 4 -21.31 -62.08 3.00
C PRO A 4 -21.18 -61.41 4.38
N GLN A 5 -19.95 -61.28 4.87
CA GLN A 5 -19.66 -60.54 6.09
C GLN A 5 -19.89 -59.03 5.87
N LEU A 6 -20.83 -58.46 6.62
CA LEU A 6 -21.04 -57.03 6.72
C LEU A 6 -19.88 -56.38 7.49
N THR A 7 -18.98 -55.71 6.78
CA THR A 7 -17.96 -54.83 7.36
C THR A 7 -18.61 -53.63 8.04
N HIS A 8 -18.61 -53.65 9.38
CA HIS A 8 -19.11 -52.59 10.24
C HIS A 8 -18.22 -51.34 10.11
N ARG A 9 -18.71 -50.32 9.39
CA ARG A 9 -18.02 -49.04 9.19
C ARG A 9 -18.00 -48.29 10.54
N LYS A 10 -16.81 -48.04 11.10
CA LYS A 10 -16.65 -47.25 12.33
C LYS A 10 -17.26 -45.85 12.14
N PRO A 11 -18.04 -45.33 13.10
CA PRO A 11 -18.59 -43.99 13.03
C PRO A 11 -17.45 -42.97 12.96
N LYS A 12 -17.48 -42.12 11.91
CA LYS A 12 -16.59 -40.96 11.79
C LYS A 12 -16.85 -40.06 12.99
N LEU A 13 -15.91 -40.02 13.93
CA LEU A 13 -15.89 -39.06 15.03
C LEU A 13 -15.96 -37.65 14.40
N LEU A 14 -17.07 -36.95 14.63
CA LEU A 14 -17.25 -35.58 14.18
C LEU A 14 -16.08 -34.74 14.73
N PRO A 15 -15.32 -34.03 13.88
CA PRO A 15 -14.23 -33.19 14.34
C PRO A 15 -14.79 -32.18 15.34
N ARG A 16 -14.30 -32.25 16.58
CA ARG A 16 -14.58 -31.28 17.63
C ARG A 16 -14.36 -29.89 17.04
N LEU A 17 -15.45 -29.15 16.84
CA LEU A 17 -15.42 -27.79 16.38
C LEU A 17 -14.88 -26.96 17.56
N ILE A 18 -13.56 -26.87 17.67
CA ILE A 18 -12.92 -25.94 18.60
C ILE A 18 -13.24 -24.56 18.05
N ILE A 19 -14.31 -23.96 18.59
CA ILE A 19 -14.61 -22.54 18.43
C ILE A 19 -13.51 -21.83 19.22
N GLU A 20 -12.37 -21.63 18.57
CA GLU A 20 -11.30 -20.76 19.02
C GLU A 20 -11.93 -19.36 19.05
N ARG A 21 -12.35 -18.89 20.24
CA ARG A 21 -12.65 -17.48 20.46
C ARG A 21 -11.37 -16.73 20.13
N VAL A 22 -11.31 -16.19 18.92
CA VAL A 22 -10.28 -15.25 18.53
C VAL A 22 -10.55 -14.00 19.34
N ASP A 23 -9.84 -13.85 20.46
CA ASP A 23 -9.86 -12.64 21.26
C ASP A 23 -9.48 -11.46 20.36
N LYS A 24 -10.45 -10.56 20.15
CA LYS A 24 -10.31 -9.41 19.25
C LYS A 24 -9.20 -8.45 19.71
N ASP A 25 -8.78 -8.56 20.97
CA ASP A 25 -7.81 -7.68 21.59
C ASP A 25 -6.36 -8.02 21.21
N GLU A 26 -6.09 -9.24 20.72
CA GLU A 26 -4.75 -9.60 20.19
C GLU A 26 -4.45 -9.04 18.79
N ALA A 27 -5.43 -8.44 18.12
CA ALA A 27 -5.25 -7.92 16.77
C ALA A 27 -4.26 -6.73 16.70
N PHE A 28 -3.98 -6.08 17.84
CA PHE A 28 -3.19 -4.86 17.92
C PHE A 28 -1.84 -4.99 18.62
N ALA A 29 -1.47 -6.17 19.12
CA ALA A 29 -0.15 -6.36 19.71
C ALA A 29 0.93 -6.15 18.64
N ALA A 30 1.82 -5.16 18.86
CA ALA A 30 2.96 -4.90 17.99
C ALA A 30 3.82 -6.17 17.88
N VAL A 31 4.21 -6.52 16.65
CA VAL A 31 5.09 -7.68 16.44
C VAL A 31 6.50 -7.26 16.88
N PRO A 32 7.12 -7.95 17.87
CA PRO A 32 8.47 -7.62 18.29
C PRO A 32 9.46 -7.82 17.13
N VAL A 33 10.33 -6.83 16.92
CA VAL A 33 11.30 -6.78 15.80
C VAL A 33 12.21 -8.01 15.76
N GLU A 34 12.52 -8.59 16.92
CA GLU A 34 13.35 -9.79 17.07
C GLU A 34 12.79 -11.02 16.34
N GLN A 35 11.51 -11.03 15.98
CA GLN A 35 10.88 -12.14 15.26
C GLN A 35 10.75 -11.90 13.75
N MET A 36 11.27 -10.77 13.24
CA MET A 36 11.17 -10.46 11.81
C MET A 36 12.14 -11.30 10.99
N SER A 37 11.68 -11.75 9.82
CA SER A 37 12.58 -12.38 8.85
C SER A 37 13.59 -11.35 8.34
N ALA A 38 14.80 -11.80 7.96
CA ALA A 38 15.80 -10.92 7.35
C ALA A 38 15.24 -10.16 6.13
N ARG A 39 14.33 -10.80 5.37
CA ARG A 39 13.60 -10.16 4.26
C ARG A 39 12.69 -9.03 4.74
N GLY A 40 11.90 -9.27 5.79
CA GLY A 40 11.00 -8.27 6.35
C GLY A 40 11.76 -7.06 6.89
N ILE A 41 12.89 -7.31 7.57
CA ILE A 41 13.81 -6.25 8.03
C ILE A 41 14.34 -5.47 6.84
N PHE A 42 14.83 -6.15 5.81
CA PHE A 42 15.32 -5.50 4.59
C PHE A 42 14.25 -4.61 3.94
N LEU A 43 13.02 -5.12 3.74
CA LEU A 43 11.92 -4.34 3.15
C LEU A 43 11.53 -3.13 3.99
N LEU A 44 11.51 -3.28 5.33
CA LEU A 44 11.26 -2.16 6.24
C LEU A 44 12.36 -1.10 6.14
N THR A 45 13.63 -1.52 6.10
CA THR A 45 14.76 -0.61 5.90
C THR A 45 14.63 0.14 4.59
N MET A 46 14.32 -0.55 3.49
CA MET A 46 14.12 0.08 2.17
C MET A 46 12.96 1.08 2.17
N ALA A 47 11.85 0.77 2.84
CA ALA A 47 10.73 1.70 3.01
C ALA A 47 11.14 2.99 3.74
N VAL A 48 11.86 2.84 4.87
CA VAL A 48 12.30 3.98 5.68
C VAL A 48 13.35 4.81 4.96
N THR A 49 14.34 4.18 4.31
CA THR A 49 15.41 4.90 3.59
C THR A 49 14.87 5.62 2.36
N SER A 50 13.99 4.99 1.59
CA SER A 50 13.35 5.64 0.43
C SER A 50 12.45 6.81 0.85
N PHE A 51 11.66 6.65 1.92
CA PHE A 51 10.86 7.75 2.45
C PHE A 51 11.71 8.89 3.00
N ALA A 52 12.80 8.59 3.71
CA ALA A 52 13.73 9.60 4.19
C ALA A 52 14.39 10.35 3.02
N ALA A 53 14.83 9.64 1.98
CA ALA A 53 15.37 10.24 0.76
C ALA A 53 14.33 11.11 0.05
N PHE A 54 13.10 10.64 -0.13
CA PHE A 54 11.99 11.41 -0.70
C PHE A 54 11.68 12.67 0.12
N THR A 55 11.64 12.56 1.45
CA THR A 55 11.37 13.70 2.34
C THR A 55 12.50 14.73 2.28
N LEU A 56 13.75 14.29 2.32
CA LEU A 56 14.92 15.17 2.16
C LEU A 56 14.91 15.87 0.80
N PHE A 57 14.56 15.14 -0.26
CA PHE A 57 14.40 15.68 -1.60
C PHE A 57 13.34 16.79 -1.62
N ALA A 58 12.13 16.50 -1.12
CA ALA A 58 11.03 17.45 -1.12
C ALA A 58 11.31 18.68 -0.25
N LEU A 59 11.97 18.49 0.90
CA LEU A 59 12.44 19.59 1.75
C LEU A 59 13.53 20.43 1.05
N ALA A 60 14.50 19.80 0.37
CA ALA A 60 15.54 20.51 -0.37
C ALA A 60 14.92 21.38 -1.48
N GLU A 61 14.01 20.81 -2.28
CA GLU A 61 13.23 21.53 -3.29
C GLU A 61 12.44 22.70 -2.70
N PHE A 62 11.76 22.47 -1.56
CA PHE A 62 11.04 23.51 -0.85
C PHE A 62 11.96 24.66 -0.40
N THR A 63 13.12 24.33 0.20
CA THR A 63 14.09 25.34 0.64
C THR A 63 14.75 26.09 -0.51
N HIS A 64 14.91 25.45 -1.67
CA HIS A 64 15.45 26.09 -2.87
C HIS A 64 14.55 27.23 -3.35
N HIS A 65 13.23 27.06 -3.28
CA HIS A 65 12.28 28.11 -3.63
C HIS A 65 12.14 29.21 -2.57
N HIS A 66 12.51 28.92 -1.32
CA HIS A 66 12.38 29.83 -0.17
C HIS A 66 13.66 29.95 0.65
N PRO A 67 14.62 30.79 0.21
CA PRO A 67 15.94 30.89 0.84
C PRO A 67 15.93 31.47 2.27
N ARG A 68 14.78 31.93 2.78
CA ARG A 68 14.62 32.41 4.17
C ARG A 68 14.50 31.26 5.19
N PHE A 69 14.44 30.02 4.74
CA PHE A 69 14.35 28.86 5.63
C PHE A 69 15.71 28.61 6.31
N LEU A 70 15.72 28.34 7.61
CA LEU A 70 16.95 28.26 8.44
C LEU A 70 17.93 27.14 8.01
N LEU A 71 17.50 26.19 7.18
CA LEU A 71 18.28 25.01 6.78
C LEU A 71 18.82 25.07 5.35
N THR A 72 18.69 26.21 4.66
CA THR A 72 19.08 26.35 3.25
C THR A 72 20.52 25.94 2.97
N ASN A 73 21.47 26.38 3.80
CA ASN A 73 22.89 26.05 3.61
C ASN A 73 23.22 24.56 3.79
N VAL A 74 22.41 23.83 4.57
CA VAL A 74 22.62 22.40 4.84
C VAL A 74 21.90 21.54 3.80
N LEU A 75 20.75 22.00 3.30
CA LEU A 75 19.91 21.29 2.34
C LEU A 75 20.22 21.59 0.87
N GLN A 76 21.22 22.41 0.57
CA GLN A 76 21.59 22.74 -0.81
C GLN A 76 22.62 21.77 -1.42
N GLY A 77 22.47 21.52 -2.72
CA GLY A 77 23.45 20.84 -3.56
C GLY A 77 23.54 19.33 -3.32
N ASP A 78 24.44 18.91 -2.44
CA ASP A 78 24.84 17.52 -2.28
C ASP A 78 23.71 16.64 -1.71
N THR A 79 22.86 17.21 -0.86
CA THR A 79 21.70 16.52 -0.29
C THR A 79 20.66 16.15 -1.35
N HIS A 80 20.39 17.04 -2.30
CA HIS A 80 19.45 16.78 -3.39
C HIS A 80 19.96 15.65 -4.28
N ALA A 81 21.23 15.71 -4.68
CA ALA A 81 21.86 14.66 -5.48
C ALA A 81 21.87 13.32 -4.73
N ALA A 82 22.28 13.31 -3.45
CA ALA A 82 22.30 12.12 -2.62
C ALA A 82 20.91 11.49 -2.45
N ALA A 83 19.88 12.29 -2.17
CA ALA A 83 18.51 11.83 -2.06
C ALA A 83 17.99 11.22 -3.38
N GLN A 84 18.31 11.86 -4.51
CA GLN A 84 17.94 11.35 -5.83
C GLN A 84 18.63 10.01 -6.15
N TRP A 85 19.94 9.89 -5.86
CA TRP A 85 20.67 8.64 -6.03
C TRP A 85 20.14 7.53 -5.12
N ALA A 86 19.80 7.85 -3.87
CA ALA A 86 19.21 6.90 -2.94
C ALA A 86 17.87 6.35 -3.46
N LEU A 87 16.99 7.22 -3.99
CA LEU A 87 15.73 6.79 -4.63
C LEU A 87 15.97 5.95 -5.88
N LEU A 88 16.95 6.32 -6.71
CA LEU A 88 17.29 5.62 -7.94
C LEU A 88 17.82 4.20 -7.65
N LEU A 89 18.60 4.03 -6.58
CA LEU A 89 19.15 2.73 -6.20
C LEU A 89 18.15 1.87 -5.41
N ALA A 90 17.12 2.46 -4.79
CA ALA A 90 16.17 1.73 -3.96
C ALA A 90 15.39 0.69 -4.76
N VAL A 91 14.77 1.11 -5.88
CA VAL A 91 13.92 0.26 -6.73
C VAL A 91 14.64 -1.01 -7.24
N PRO A 92 15.82 -0.92 -7.89
CA PRO A 92 16.52 -2.11 -8.34
C PRO A 92 16.99 -2.99 -7.17
N SER A 93 17.35 -2.41 -6.02
CA SER A 93 17.77 -3.15 -4.83
C SER A 93 16.61 -3.95 -4.23
N THR A 94 15.43 -3.33 -4.08
CA THR A 94 14.22 -3.98 -3.60
C THR A 94 13.74 -5.05 -4.58
N SER A 95 13.81 -4.76 -5.88
CA SER A 95 13.49 -5.74 -6.91
C SER A 95 14.44 -6.93 -6.87
N ALA A 96 15.75 -6.72 -6.74
CA ALA A 96 16.73 -7.81 -6.59
C ALA A 96 16.36 -8.73 -5.41
N ALA A 97 15.94 -8.16 -4.27
CA ALA A 97 15.46 -8.94 -3.12
C ALA A 97 14.15 -9.72 -3.40
N ALA A 98 13.37 -9.34 -4.42
CA ALA A 98 12.25 -10.14 -4.92
C ALA A 98 12.72 -11.47 -5.53
N TRP A 99 13.86 -11.42 -6.23
CA TRP A 99 14.37 -12.49 -7.10
C TRP A 99 15.37 -13.41 -6.42
N PHE A 100 16.15 -12.94 -5.44
CA PHE A 100 17.12 -13.76 -4.73
C PHE A 100 16.44 -14.64 -3.66
N PRO A 101 16.41 -15.98 -3.82
CA PRO A 101 15.94 -16.85 -2.75
C PRO A 101 16.94 -16.81 -1.59
N ILE A 102 16.51 -16.35 -0.42
CA ILE A 102 17.31 -16.34 0.82
C ILE A 102 17.73 -17.77 1.24
N SER A 103 17.09 -18.79 0.68
CA SER A 103 17.45 -20.19 0.89
C SER A 103 18.59 -20.62 -0.04
N ILE A 104 19.79 -20.06 0.14
CA ILE A 104 21.05 -20.65 -0.37
C ILE A 104 21.51 -21.82 0.53
N SER A 105 20.75 -22.16 1.57
CA SER A 105 20.97 -23.34 2.39
C SER A 105 20.63 -24.63 1.62
N HIS A 106 21.65 -25.22 0.98
CA HIS A 106 21.80 -26.66 0.67
C HIS A 106 21.28 -27.23 -0.65
N ALA A 107 21.27 -26.49 -1.77
CA ALA A 107 21.13 -27.14 -3.09
C ALA A 107 22.52 -27.31 -3.76
N PRO A 108 23.13 -28.50 -3.72
CA PRO A 108 24.34 -28.76 -4.49
C PRO A 108 23.99 -28.83 -5.99
N ILE A 109 24.66 -27.99 -6.78
CA ILE A 109 24.93 -28.19 -8.22
C ILE A 109 23.67 -28.24 -9.11
N GLY A 110 23.28 -27.08 -9.68
CA GLY A 110 22.25 -27.03 -10.73
C GLY A 110 21.90 -25.63 -11.23
N VAL A 111 22.79 -25.02 -12.02
CA VAL A 111 22.64 -23.66 -12.58
C VAL A 111 21.43 -23.52 -13.55
N LEU A 112 20.94 -24.63 -14.12
CA LEU A 112 19.88 -24.64 -15.13
C LEU A 112 18.43 -24.52 -14.59
N ARG A 113 18.20 -24.54 -13.26
CA ARG A 113 16.83 -24.53 -12.70
C ARG A 113 16.29 -23.15 -12.33
N ILE A 114 17.14 -22.12 -12.42
CA ILE A 114 16.80 -20.77 -11.93
C ILE A 114 15.81 -20.06 -12.88
N THR A 115 16.01 -20.17 -14.20
CA THR A 115 15.16 -19.49 -15.21
C THR A 115 13.74 -20.04 -15.27
N SER A 116 13.57 -21.36 -15.17
CA SER A 116 12.24 -22.01 -15.18
C SER A 116 11.43 -21.70 -13.91
N ALA A 117 12.09 -21.50 -12.77
CA ALA A 117 11.44 -21.08 -11.54
C ALA A 117 10.87 -19.65 -11.65
N PHE A 118 11.60 -18.74 -12.32
CA PHE A 118 11.17 -17.36 -12.53
C PHE A 118 9.94 -17.25 -13.42
N ALA A 119 9.94 -17.93 -14.57
CA ALA A 119 8.79 -17.94 -15.47
C ALA A 119 7.54 -18.49 -14.78
N ARG A 120 7.71 -19.48 -13.89
CA ARG A 120 6.60 -20.05 -13.12
C ARG A 120 6.05 -19.07 -12.07
N LEU A 121 6.92 -18.36 -11.35
CA LEU A 121 6.50 -17.39 -10.33
C LEU A 121 5.69 -16.23 -10.94
N TYR A 122 6.18 -15.67 -12.06
CA TYR A 122 5.50 -14.59 -12.77
C TYR A 122 4.14 -15.03 -13.31
N ARG A 123 4.06 -16.23 -13.89
CA ARG A 123 2.83 -16.78 -14.48
C ARG A 123 1.78 -17.16 -13.44
N CYS A 124 2.18 -17.53 -12.22
CA CYS A 124 1.26 -17.98 -11.19
C CYS A 124 0.69 -16.85 -10.31
N ASN A 125 1.31 -15.67 -10.25
CA ASN A 125 0.88 -14.56 -9.40
C ASN A 125 0.61 -13.29 -10.22
N HIS A 126 -0.64 -13.10 -10.67
CA HIS A 126 -1.04 -11.91 -11.42
C HIS A 126 -0.82 -10.61 -10.65
N MET A 127 -1.12 -10.56 -9.35
CA MET A 127 -0.88 -9.36 -8.54
C MET A 127 0.61 -8.98 -8.50
N PHE A 128 1.49 -9.94 -8.21
CA PHE A 128 2.94 -9.71 -8.23
C PHE A 128 3.40 -9.14 -9.57
N ALA A 129 2.95 -9.75 -10.68
CA ALA A 129 3.28 -9.31 -12.03
C ALA A 129 2.82 -7.87 -12.30
N ILE A 130 1.59 -7.52 -11.90
CA ILE A 130 1.03 -6.17 -12.08
C ILE A 130 1.85 -5.13 -11.29
N TYR A 131 2.12 -5.37 -10.00
CA TYR A 131 2.90 -4.43 -9.18
C TYR A 131 4.32 -4.26 -9.71
N GLN A 132 4.99 -5.36 -10.08
CA GLN A 132 6.32 -5.30 -10.69
C GLN A 132 6.30 -4.56 -12.03
N SER A 133 5.33 -4.84 -12.91
CA SER A 133 5.26 -4.16 -14.22
C SER A 133 5.02 -2.68 -14.07
N VAL A 134 4.10 -2.27 -13.20
CA VAL A 134 3.81 -0.84 -12.96
C VAL A 134 5.01 -0.16 -12.30
N GLY A 135 5.60 -0.78 -11.26
CA GLY A 135 6.79 -0.25 -10.59
C GLY A 135 7.97 -0.06 -11.54
N TRP A 136 8.29 -1.07 -12.36
CA TRP A 136 9.37 -0.98 -13.35
C TRP A 136 9.09 0.04 -14.44
N THR A 137 7.82 0.19 -14.86
CA THR A 137 7.45 1.19 -15.86
C THR A 137 7.65 2.61 -15.34
N LEU A 138 7.19 2.89 -14.10
CA LEU A 138 7.39 4.18 -13.46
C LEU A 138 8.87 4.48 -13.22
N TYR A 139 9.64 3.49 -12.77
CA TYR A 139 11.09 3.62 -12.58
C TYR A 139 11.83 3.82 -13.90
N GLY A 140 11.51 3.05 -14.94
CA GLY A 140 12.12 3.18 -16.25
C GLY A 140 11.84 4.54 -16.89
N LEU A 141 10.59 5.03 -16.77
CA LEU A 141 10.23 6.38 -17.20
C LEU A 141 11.08 7.44 -16.49
N PHE A 142 11.25 7.32 -15.17
CA PHE A 142 12.12 8.20 -14.40
C PHE A 142 13.57 8.18 -14.87
N VAL A 143 14.17 6.99 -15.03
CA VAL A 143 15.56 6.86 -15.48
C VAL A 143 15.75 7.48 -16.86
N VAL A 144 14.83 7.23 -17.79
CA VAL A 144 14.87 7.82 -19.14
C VAL A 144 14.80 9.34 -19.06
N LEU A 145 13.86 9.90 -18.27
CA LEU A 145 13.75 11.34 -18.09
C LEU A 145 15.04 11.95 -17.51
N GLN A 146 15.64 11.30 -16.52
CA GLN A 146 16.91 11.74 -15.94
C GLN A 146 18.05 11.72 -16.97
N LEU A 147 18.22 10.61 -17.69
CA LEU A 147 19.25 10.50 -18.73
C LEU A 147 19.11 11.56 -19.83
N ILE A 148 17.87 11.86 -20.24
CA ILE A 148 17.58 12.92 -21.21
C ILE A 148 18.03 14.29 -20.66
N CYS A 149 17.76 14.57 -19.38
CA CYS A 149 18.13 15.84 -18.77
C CYS A 149 19.64 16.01 -18.54
N PHE A 150 20.41 14.92 -18.42
CA PHE A 150 21.86 14.96 -18.31
C PHE A 150 22.58 15.00 -19.67
N GLY A 151 21.95 14.52 -20.74
CA GLY A 151 22.65 14.18 -21.99
C GLY A 151 22.98 15.33 -22.94
N SER A 152 22.38 16.53 -22.81
CA SER A 152 22.65 17.64 -23.74
C SER A 152 22.16 18.99 -23.21
N ASP A 153 23.00 20.03 -23.35
CA ASP A 153 22.66 21.41 -22.96
C ASP A 153 21.44 21.95 -23.73
N SER A 154 21.21 21.48 -24.97
CA SER A 154 20.05 21.86 -25.80
C SER A 154 18.72 21.30 -25.28
N VAL A 155 18.77 20.27 -24.40
CA VAL A 155 17.60 19.55 -23.90
C VAL A 155 17.18 20.05 -22.50
N ARG A 156 17.99 20.92 -21.88
CA ARG A 156 17.70 21.53 -20.57
C ARG A 156 16.46 22.42 -20.57
N ASP A 157 16.04 22.90 -21.73
CA ASP A 157 14.84 23.72 -21.89
C ASP A 157 13.54 22.91 -21.86
N LEU A 158 13.61 21.57 -21.96
CA LEU A 158 12.43 20.73 -21.83
C LEU A 158 11.76 20.95 -20.46
N PRO A 159 10.41 21.03 -20.41
CA PRO A 159 9.68 21.33 -19.17
C PRO A 159 9.95 20.31 -18.05
N PHE A 160 10.31 19.07 -18.41
CA PHE A 160 10.64 17.98 -17.48
C PHE A 160 12.06 18.06 -16.90
N CYS A 161 12.95 18.88 -17.45
CA CYS A 161 14.31 19.08 -16.95
C CYS A 161 14.45 20.33 -16.08
N ARG A 162 13.42 21.18 -16.07
CA ARG A 162 13.39 22.37 -15.23
C ARG A 162 13.38 21.99 -13.74
N PRO A 163 14.00 22.80 -12.86
CA PRO A 163 14.04 22.55 -11.42
C PRO A 163 12.65 22.25 -10.81
N GLY A 164 11.57 22.77 -11.39
CA GLY A 164 10.21 22.56 -10.88
C GLY A 164 9.62 21.14 -11.04
N SER A 165 10.04 20.39 -12.06
CA SER A 165 9.42 19.10 -12.44
C SER A 165 10.09 17.88 -11.81
N ARG A 166 11.20 18.08 -11.07
CA ARG A 166 11.91 17.01 -10.37
C ARG A 166 11.12 16.42 -9.20
N SER A 167 10.20 17.19 -8.62
CA SER A 167 9.26 16.72 -7.59
C SER A 167 8.36 15.58 -8.08
N VAL A 168 7.84 15.68 -9.31
CA VAL A 168 7.03 14.61 -9.94
C VAL A 168 7.88 13.37 -10.18
N GLN A 169 9.14 13.55 -10.58
CA GLN A 169 10.09 12.46 -10.78
C GLN A 169 10.43 11.73 -9.47
N ALA A 170 10.65 12.48 -8.38
CA ALA A 170 10.86 11.92 -7.04
C ALA A 170 9.59 11.21 -6.52
N ALA A 171 8.40 11.76 -6.78
CA ALA A 171 7.14 11.09 -6.44
C ALA A 171 6.97 9.78 -7.23
N ALA A 172 7.26 9.77 -8.53
CA ALA A 172 7.14 8.59 -9.38
C ALA A 172 8.09 7.45 -8.93
N THR A 173 9.31 7.79 -8.55
CA THR A 173 10.28 6.82 -8.01
C THR A 173 9.88 6.31 -6.64
N PHE A 174 9.39 7.17 -5.76
CA PHE A 174 8.90 6.75 -4.46
C PHE A 174 7.66 5.83 -4.59
N ILE A 175 6.73 6.15 -5.50
CA ILE A 175 5.62 5.26 -5.87
C ILE A 175 6.15 3.93 -6.38
N ALA A 176 7.10 3.93 -7.31
CA ALA A 176 7.69 2.72 -7.85
C ALA A 176 8.29 1.83 -6.74
N GLU A 177 9.00 2.43 -5.79
CA GLU A 177 9.58 1.73 -4.64
C GLU A 177 8.51 1.10 -3.76
N VAL A 178 7.47 1.84 -3.39
CA VAL A 178 6.37 1.29 -2.58
C VAL A 178 5.65 0.15 -3.30
N LEU A 179 5.42 0.28 -4.61
CA LEU A 179 4.85 -0.80 -5.43
C LEU A 179 5.77 -2.02 -5.50
N MET A 180 7.10 -1.84 -5.55
CA MET A 180 8.05 -2.94 -5.48
C MET A 180 7.99 -3.65 -4.13
N ILE A 181 8.01 -2.91 -3.01
CA ILE A 181 7.89 -3.51 -1.67
C ILE A 181 6.57 -4.28 -1.56
N SER A 182 5.46 -3.67 -1.98
CA SER A 182 4.13 -4.28 -2.05
C SER A 182 4.10 -5.56 -2.90
N SER A 183 4.81 -5.59 -4.03
CA SER A 183 4.94 -6.79 -4.85
C SER A 183 5.65 -7.93 -4.08
N VAL A 184 6.71 -7.62 -3.33
CA VAL A 184 7.46 -8.63 -2.57
C VAL A 184 6.60 -9.20 -1.44
N LEU A 185 5.82 -8.35 -0.78
CA LEU A 185 4.86 -8.74 0.26
C LEU A 185 3.80 -9.70 -0.27
N THR A 186 3.34 -9.52 -1.52
CA THR A 186 2.40 -10.46 -2.16
C THR A 186 2.98 -11.87 -2.31
N LEU A 187 4.28 -11.97 -2.60
CA LEU A 187 4.98 -13.24 -2.75
C LEU A 187 5.15 -13.95 -1.41
N ASP A 188 5.53 -13.21 -0.37
CA ASP A 188 5.77 -13.77 0.97
C ASP A 188 4.50 -14.37 1.56
N LYS A 189 3.35 -13.71 1.40
CA LYS A 189 2.05 -14.25 1.84
C LYS A 189 1.77 -15.63 1.25
N ARG A 190 2.11 -15.87 -0.03
CA ARG A 190 1.79 -17.14 -0.70
C ARG A 190 2.76 -18.26 -0.35
N ARG A 191 4.04 -17.96 -0.12
CA ARG A 191 5.08 -18.96 0.13
C ARG A 191 4.88 -19.70 1.46
N ASP A 192 4.32 -19.02 2.46
CA ASP A 192 4.22 -19.51 3.84
C ASP A 192 2.82 -20.00 4.25
N ARG A 193 1.91 -20.28 3.30
CA ARG A 193 0.54 -20.76 3.61
C ARG A 193 0.50 -22.00 4.51
N ASN A 194 1.59 -22.78 4.58
CA ASN A 194 1.73 -23.97 5.43
C ASN A 194 2.51 -23.74 6.75
N ARG A 195 3.16 -22.58 6.96
CA ARG A 195 3.93 -22.25 8.16
C ARG A 195 3.60 -20.82 8.64
N GLN A 196 2.67 -20.74 9.60
CA GLN A 196 2.50 -19.66 10.59
C GLN A 196 1.58 -18.46 10.25
N ARG A 197 0.42 -18.41 10.94
CA ARG A 197 -0.48 -17.24 11.12
C ARG A 197 0.20 -15.92 11.55
N ARG A 198 1.41 -15.97 12.15
CA ARG A 198 2.09 -14.75 12.66
C ARG A 198 2.71 -13.91 11.54
N LYS A 199 3.17 -14.53 10.45
CA LYS A 199 3.78 -13.81 9.32
C LYS A 199 2.76 -12.94 8.58
N ASP A 200 1.52 -13.39 8.50
CA ASP A 200 0.44 -12.63 7.85
C ASP A 200 0.21 -11.25 8.49
N ARG A 201 0.33 -11.15 9.83
CA ARG A 201 0.16 -9.88 10.56
C ARG A 201 1.24 -8.86 10.17
N PHE A 202 2.49 -9.29 10.14
CA PHE A 202 3.61 -8.42 9.77
C PHE A 202 3.47 -7.90 8.34
N VAL A 203 3.10 -8.77 7.39
CA VAL A 203 2.94 -8.39 5.99
C VAL A 203 1.85 -7.32 5.81
N VAL A 204 0.73 -7.45 6.53
CA VAL A 204 -0.34 -6.43 6.52
C VAL A 204 0.12 -5.13 7.21
N GLN A 205 0.79 -5.23 8.36
CA GLN A 205 1.31 -4.06 9.08
C GLN A 205 2.31 -3.27 8.24
N LEU A 206 3.24 -3.96 7.57
CA LEU A 206 4.24 -3.32 6.70
C LEU A 206 3.59 -2.68 5.46
N ASN A 207 2.58 -3.31 4.87
CA ASN A 207 1.82 -2.70 3.77
C ASN A 207 1.11 -1.41 4.22
N ASN A 208 0.43 -1.45 5.37
CA ASN A 208 -0.24 -0.27 5.92
C ASN A 208 0.78 0.82 6.28
N PHE A 209 1.93 0.45 6.84
CA PHE A 209 3.01 1.38 7.12
C PHE A 209 3.48 2.10 5.84
N ASN A 210 3.74 1.37 4.75
CA ASN A 210 4.11 1.97 3.47
C ASN A 210 3.05 2.93 2.93
N ASN A 211 1.76 2.60 3.10
CA ASN A 211 0.68 3.48 2.67
C ASN A 211 0.59 4.76 3.53
N MET A 212 0.91 4.67 4.84
CA MET A 212 1.07 5.85 5.67
C MET A 212 2.26 6.71 5.23
N LEU A 213 3.37 6.11 4.79
CA LEU A 213 4.50 6.87 4.23
C LEU A 213 4.11 7.60 2.93
N LEU A 214 3.34 6.95 2.04
CA LEU A 214 2.77 7.61 0.86
C LEU A 214 1.87 8.78 1.26
N LEU A 215 1.01 8.61 2.26
CA LEU A 215 0.11 9.65 2.77
C LEU A 215 0.87 10.85 3.35
N VAL A 216 1.90 10.61 4.18
CA VAL A 216 2.75 11.67 4.73
C VAL A 216 3.52 12.37 3.61
N GLY A 217 4.06 11.63 2.64
CA GLY A 217 4.73 12.23 1.49
C GLY A 217 3.78 13.06 0.62
N ALA A 218 2.55 12.60 0.42
CA ALA A 218 1.51 13.30 -0.34
C ALA A 218 1.09 14.60 0.33
N THR A 219 0.89 14.59 1.65
CA THR A 219 0.55 15.79 2.44
C THR A 219 1.69 16.80 2.45
N LEU A 220 2.95 16.35 2.57
CA LEU A 220 4.13 17.21 2.46
C LEU A 220 4.17 17.93 1.10
N LEU A 221 3.97 17.20 -0.01
CA LEU A 221 3.92 17.80 -1.35
C LEU A 221 2.70 18.72 -1.54
N ALA A 222 1.55 18.41 -0.94
CA ALA A 222 0.37 19.28 -1.00
C ALA A 222 0.62 20.62 -0.31
N LEU A 223 1.21 20.58 0.89
CA LEU A 223 1.59 21.78 1.65
C LEU A 223 2.66 22.58 0.92
N ALA A 224 3.65 21.90 0.33
CA ALA A 224 4.67 22.56 -0.51
C ALA A 224 4.04 23.26 -1.72
N SER A 225 3.10 22.61 -2.41
CA SER A 225 2.37 23.20 -3.54
C SER A 225 1.62 24.48 -3.14
N GLU A 226 0.92 24.45 -2.01
CA GLU A 226 0.14 25.60 -1.55
C GLU A 226 1.05 26.75 -1.07
N TYR A 227 2.06 26.43 -0.27
CA TYR A 227 2.98 27.43 0.27
C TYR A 227 3.77 28.16 -0.84
N THR A 228 4.27 27.41 -1.82
CA THR A 228 5.00 28.01 -2.97
C THR A 228 4.10 28.87 -3.86
N ARG A 229 2.80 28.61 -3.89
CA ARG A 229 1.82 29.46 -4.55
C ARG A 229 1.62 30.78 -3.80
N VAL A 230 1.50 30.73 -2.46
CA VAL A 230 1.28 31.93 -1.62
C VAL A 230 2.49 32.87 -1.64
N PHE A 231 3.70 32.33 -1.76
CA PHE A 231 4.93 33.10 -1.75
C PHE A 231 5.69 32.92 -3.08
N PRO A 232 5.21 33.52 -4.19
CA PRO A 232 5.85 33.34 -5.49
C PRO A 232 7.31 33.84 -5.45
N HIS A 233 8.17 33.15 -6.20
CA HIS A 233 9.58 33.52 -6.28
C HIS A 233 9.72 34.91 -6.92
N PRO A 234 10.64 35.78 -6.44
CA PRO A 234 10.75 37.18 -6.90
C PRO A 234 11.06 37.34 -8.39
N SER A 235 11.49 36.27 -9.09
CA SER A 235 11.72 36.27 -10.54
C SER A 235 10.46 36.02 -11.38
N GLY A 236 9.29 35.79 -10.77
CA GLY A 236 8.01 35.64 -11.47
C GLY A 236 7.82 34.35 -12.29
N MET A 237 8.83 33.48 -12.39
CA MET A 237 8.81 32.29 -13.28
C MET A 237 8.24 31.00 -12.64
N SER A 238 7.57 31.05 -11.48
CA SER A 238 7.38 29.86 -10.62
C SER A 238 6.08 29.06 -10.79
N VAL A 239 5.24 29.29 -11.80
CA VAL A 239 3.93 28.61 -11.93
C VAL A 239 4.05 27.07 -12.04
N GLY A 240 5.17 26.55 -12.57
CA GLY A 240 5.36 25.11 -12.80
C GLY A 240 5.56 24.26 -11.53
N TYR A 241 6.15 24.81 -10.46
CA TYR A 241 6.48 24.03 -9.26
C TYR A 241 5.24 23.66 -8.41
N PRO A 242 4.31 24.59 -8.12
CA PRO A 242 3.04 24.27 -7.45
C PRO A 242 2.25 23.19 -8.19
N MET A 243 2.22 23.25 -9.53
CA MET A 243 1.52 22.26 -10.34
C MET A 243 2.18 20.88 -10.24
N ALA A 244 3.50 20.80 -10.37
CA ALA A 244 4.26 19.56 -10.31
C ALA A 244 4.13 18.86 -8.93
N THR A 245 4.33 19.61 -7.86
CA THR A 245 4.15 19.12 -6.47
C THR A 245 2.70 18.72 -6.18
N GLY A 246 1.74 19.51 -6.66
CA GLY A 246 0.31 19.17 -6.53
C GLY A 246 -0.08 17.90 -7.28
N LEU A 247 0.47 17.66 -8.48
CA LEU A 247 0.27 16.43 -9.23
C LEU A 247 0.95 15.22 -8.57
N GLY A 248 2.17 15.40 -8.07
CA GLY A 248 2.90 14.37 -7.32
C GLY A 248 2.15 13.97 -6.04
N SER A 249 1.61 14.95 -5.31
CA SER A 249 0.74 14.73 -4.15
C SER A 249 -0.48 13.88 -4.50
N LEU A 250 -1.22 14.24 -5.56
CA LEU A 250 -2.40 13.50 -6.01
C LEU A 250 -2.03 12.05 -6.37
N ALA A 251 -0.93 11.86 -7.10
CA ALA A 251 -0.45 10.53 -7.49
C ALA A 251 -0.11 9.64 -6.28
N LEU A 252 0.51 10.22 -5.25
CA LEU A 252 0.80 9.51 -4.00
C LEU A 252 -0.48 9.12 -3.25
N PHE A 253 -1.46 10.02 -3.14
CA PHE A 253 -2.76 9.72 -2.51
C PHE A 253 -3.53 8.63 -3.25
N VAL A 254 -3.60 8.71 -4.58
CA VAL A 254 -4.21 7.68 -5.43
C VAL A 254 -3.50 6.34 -5.19
N THR A 255 -2.17 6.33 -5.23
CA THR A 255 -1.38 5.11 -5.01
C THR A 255 -1.67 4.51 -3.63
N ALA A 256 -1.67 5.33 -2.57
CA ALA A 256 -1.92 4.87 -1.20
C ALA A 256 -3.29 4.18 -1.09
N LEU A 257 -4.35 4.84 -1.56
CA LEU A 257 -5.71 4.33 -1.46
C LEU A 257 -5.89 3.03 -2.26
N PHE A 258 -5.43 2.99 -3.50
CA PHE A 258 -5.54 1.77 -4.32
C PHE A 258 -4.67 0.64 -3.78
N ASN A 259 -3.52 0.94 -3.18
CA ASN A 259 -2.68 -0.07 -2.55
C ASN A 259 -3.30 -0.62 -1.26
N THR A 260 -3.91 0.24 -0.44
CA THR A 260 -4.68 -0.19 0.74
C THR A 260 -5.89 -1.02 0.33
N TYR A 261 -6.73 -0.51 -0.56
CA TYR A 261 -7.93 -1.21 -0.99
C TYR A 261 -7.60 -2.53 -1.71
N GLY A 262 -6.76 -2.46 -2.74
CA GLY A 262 -6.39 -3.61 -3.56
C GLY A 262 -5.54 -4.62 -2.80
N LEU A 263 -4.30 -4.25 -2.50
CA LEU A 263 -3.35 -5.16 -1.87
C LEU A 263 -3.67 -5.40 -0.39
N GLY A 264 -4.02 -4.37 0.38
CA GLY A 264 -4.43 -4.54 1.78
C GLY A 264 -5.62 -5.50 1.90
N GLY A 265 -6.60 -5.44 0.99
CA GLY A 265 -7.69 -6.42 0.92
C GLY A 265 -7.23 -7.84 0.61
N VAL A 266 -6.33 -8.00 -0.37
CA VAL A 266 -5.71 -9.30 -0.70
C VAL A 266 -4.88 -9.84 0.46
N LEU A 267 -4.15 -8.99 1.20
CA LEU A 267 -3.28 -9.39 2.31
C LEU A 267 -4.06 -9.67 3.61
N SER A 268 -5.08 -8.87 3.92
CA SER A 268 -5.88 -9.00 5.14
C SER A 268 -6.82 -10.20 5.11
N THR A 269 -7.42 -10.51 3.95
CA THR A 269 -8.45 -11.56 3.88
C THR A 269 -7.87 -12.96 3.59
N LYS A 270 -8.40 -13.97 4.29
CA LYS A 270 -8.01 -15.39 4.15
C LYS A 270 -8.76 -16.09 3.01
N ASP A 271 -8.58 -15.59 1.79
CA ASP A 271 -9.23 -16.06 0.54
C ASP A 271 -10.68 -15.57 0.37
N GLY A 272 -10.91 -14.78 -0.69
CA GLY A 272 -12.24 -14.29 -1.08
C GLY A 272 -12.35 -12.78 -1.30
N TRP A 273 -11.24 -12.03 -1.24
CA TRP A 273 -11.23 -10.64 -1.68
C TRP A 273 -11.40 -10.56 -3.19
N ASN A 274 -12.41 -9.82 -3.62
CA ASN A 274 -12.56 -9.38 -4.99
C ASN A 274 -12.38 -7.87 -5.03
N PHE A 275 -11.68 -7.36 -6.04
CA PHE A 275 -11.46 -5.93 -6.19
C PHE A 275 -12.78 -5.16 -6.33
N TYR A 276 -13.76 -5.75 -7.03
CA TYR A 276 -15.09 -5.19 -7.15
C TYR A 276 -16.09 -6.06 -6.39
N GLN A 277 -16.63 -5.56 -5.29
CA GLN A 277 -17.58 -6.27 -4.45
C GLN A 277 -18.58 -5.31 -3.77
N PRO A 278 -19.49 -4.70 -4.54
CA PRO A 278 -20.44 -3.74 -4.00
C PRO A 278 -21.33 -4.42 -2.94
N PHE A 279 -21.51 -3.75 -1.80
CA PHE A 279 -22.36 -4.19 -0.68
C PHE A 279 -22.00 -5.54 -0.03
N MET A 280 -20.87 -6.14 -0.40
CA MET A 280 -20.35 -7.36 0.24
C MET A 280 -19.42 -6.99 1.40
N GLY A 281 -19.18 -7.90 2.36
CA GLY A 281 -18.27 -7.64 3.49
C GLY A 281 -18.94 -7.25 4.81
N GLY A 282 -20.27 -7.09 4.82
CA GLY A 282 -21.07 -6.72 5.99
C GLY A 282 -21.34 -5.21 6.12
N ALA A 283 -22.42 -4.83 6.78
CA ALA A 283 -22.91 -3.44 6.81
C ALA A 283 -21.87 -2.41 7.30
N ARG A 284 -21.08 -2.77 8.32
CA ARG A 284 -20.01 -1.89 8.84
C ARG A 284 -18.88 -1.67 7.83
N PHE A 285 -18.47 -2.71 7.11
CA PHE A 285 -17.47 -2.60 6.04
C PHE A 285 -18.00 -1.67 4.94
N VAL A 286 -19.24 -1.88 4.51
CA VAL A 286 -19.88 -1.06 3.47
C VAL A 286 -19.96 0.41 3.89
N LEU A 287 -20.32 0.69 5.14
CA LEU A 287 -20.36 2.05 5.67
C LEU A 287 -18.99 2.74 5.59
N PHE A 288 -17.93 2.07 6.07
CA PHE A 288 -16.57 2.61 5.97
C PHE A 288 -16.13 2.84 4.53
N GLN A 289 -16.48 1.93 3.62
CA GLN A 289 -16.20 2.08 2.19
C GLN A 289 -16.88 3.31 1.60
N ILE A 290 -18.19 3.49 1.85
CA ILE A 290 -18.94 4.66 1.37
C ILE A 290 -18.27 5.96 1.86
N VAL A 291 -18.03 6.08 3.17
CA VAL A 291 -17.39 7.26 3.75
C VAL A 291 -16.01 7.50 3.12
N SER A 292 -15.20 6.45 2.98
CA SER A 292 -13.84 6.55 2.45
C SER A 292 -13.83 7.00 0.99
N TRP A 293 -14.64 6.39 0.13
CA TRP A 293 -14.73 6.76 -1.29
C TRP A 293 -15.34 8.15 -1.49
N THR A 294 -16.30 8.56 -0.64
CA THR A 294 -16.85 9.92 -0.67
C THR A 294 -15.80 10.95 -0.28
N CYS A 295 -15.07 10.75 0.82
CA CYS A 295 -13.98 11.63 1.23
C CYS A 295 -12.89 11.70 0.16
N PHE A 296 -12.49 10.56 -0.41
CA PHE A 296 -11.51 10.51 -1.49
C PHE A 296 -11.99 11.26 -2.74
N GLY A 297 -13.22 11.04 -3.17
CA GLY A 297 -13.80 11.72 -4.33
C GLY A 297 -13.89 13.23 -4.13
N ALA A 298 -14.29 13.68 -2.95
CA ALA A 298 -14.32 15.10 -2.60
C ALA A 298 -12.91 15.72 -2.56
N GLY A 299 -11.93 15.03 -1.95
CA GLY A 299 -10.53 15.47 -1.95
C GLY A 299 -9.93 15.56 -3.35
N ALA A 300 -10.18 14.54 -4.19
CA ALA A 300 -9.75 14.52 -5.59
C ALA A 300 -10.39 15.64 -6.41
N ALA A 301 -11.70 15.87 -6.24
CA ALA A 301 -12.38 16.98 -6.90
C ALA A 301 -11.78 18.33 -6.50
N LEU A 302 -11.55 18.57 -5.20
CA LEU A 302 -10.91 19.80 -4.71
C LEU A 302 -9.49 19.97 -5.27
N GLN A 303 -8.68 18.91 -5.29
CA GLN A 303 -7.32 18.97 -5.81
C GLN A 303 -7.29 19.19 -7.32
N VAL A 304 -8.19 18.56 -8.09
CA VAL A 304 -8.33 18.79 -9.54
C VAL A 304 -8.80 20.22 -9.81
N LEU A 305 -9.77 20.73 -9.06
CA LEU A 305 -10.21 22.13 -9.17
C LEU A 305 -9.07 23.10 -8.85
N TYR A 306 -8.27 22.81 -7.82
CA TYR A 306 -7.08 23.60 -7.49
C TYR A 306 -6.07 23.59 -8.65
N LEU A 307 -5.73 22.42 -9.20
CA LEU A 307 -4.80 22.30 -10.33
C LEU A 307 -5.36 22.98 -11.59
N LEU A 308 -6.65 22.85 -11.87
CA LEU A 308 -7.30 23.53 -12.99
C LEU A 308 -7.28 25.06 -12.80
N SER A 309 -7.46 25.55 -11.57
CA SER A 309 -7.39 26.98 -11.27
C SER A 309 -6.00 27.56 -11.55
N LEU A 310 -4.94 26.80 -11.30
CA LEU A 310 -3.57 27.19 -11.62
C LEU A 310 -3.34 27.35 -13.12
N VAL A 311 -4.04 26.56 -13.94
CA VAL A 311 -3.81 26.51 -15.40
C VAL A 311 -4.75 27.43 -16.17
N VAL A 312 -6.03 27.51 -15.78
CA VAL A 312 -7.08 28.09 -16.64
C VAL A 312 -7.42 29.52 -16.27
N VAL A 313 -7.39 29.89 -14.98
CA VAL A 313 -8.06 31.14 -14.56
C VAL A 313 -7.16 32.12 -13.81
N GLU A 314 -5.93 31.75 -13.43
CA GLU A 314 -5.07 32.54 -12.50
C GLU A 314 -5.81 33.06 -11.25
N LEU A 315 -7.02 32.54 -10.98
CA LEU A 315 -7.88 33.03 -9.92
C LEU A 315 -7.28 32.63 -8.58
N GLU A 316 -7.49 33.49 -7.59
CA GLU A 316 -7.21 33.28 -6.17
C GLU A 316 -8.09 32.15 -5.59
N LEU A 317 -8.00 30.94 -6.13
CA LEU A 317 -8.78 29.82 -5.63
C LEU A 317 -8.21 29.40 -4.26
N PHE A 318 -8.89 29.89 -3.22
CA PHE A 318 -8.87 29.54 -1.81
C PHE A 318 -7.55 28.99 -1.27
N VAL A 319 -6.81 29.86 -0.59
CA VAL A 319 -5.81 29.44 0.41
C VAL A 319 -6.48 28.44 1.36
N GLY A 320 -5.87 27.28 1.53
CA GLY A 320 -6.35 26.15 2.32
C GLY A 320 -6.97 25.01 1.52
N ALA A 321 -7.22 25.15 0.21
CA ALA A 321 -7.86 24.10 -0.59
C ALA A 321 -7.06 22.78 -0.60
N MET A 322 -5.73 22.86 -0.68
CA MET A 322 -4.86 21.67 -0.68
C MET A 322 -4.77 21.05 0.71
N ALA A 323 -4.76 21.85 1.78
CA ALA A 323 -4.84 21.35 3.15
C ALA A 323 -6.17 20.61 3.42
N VAL A 324 -7.30 21.14 2.95
CA VAL A 324 -8.61 20.48 3.06
C VAL A 324 -8.64 19.19 2.23
N ALA A 325 -8.18 19.23 0.98
CA ALA A 325 -8.08 18.04 0.14
C ALA A 325 -7.20 16.96 0.78
N GLY A 326 -6.01 17.33 1.28
CA GLY A 326 -5.11 16.44 2.01
C GLY A 326 -5.77 15.81 3.25
N SER A 327 -6.51 16.59 4.02
CA SER A 327 -7.26 16.09 5.19
C SER A 327 -8.33 15.08 4.80
N LEU A 328 -9.07 15.33 3.71
CA LEU A 328 -10.06 14.38 3.19
C LEU A 328 -9.41 13.08 2.72
N PHE A 329 -8.24 13.13 2.08
CA PHE A 329 -7.48 11.93 1.71
C PHE A 329 -7.01 11.14 2.93
N VAL A 330 -6.53 11.81 3.98
CA VAL A 330 -6.16 11.16 5.25
C VAL A 330 -7.35 10.43 5.86
N VAL A 331 -8.52 11.08 5.93
CA VAL A 331 -9.75 10.46 6.43
C VAL A 331 -10.17 9.28 5.56
N ALA A 332 -10.08 9.42 4.23
CA ALA A 332 -10.39 8.35 3.30
C ALA A 332 -9.47 7.14 3.50
N GLU A 333 -8.17 7.36 3.68
CA GLU A 333 -7.19 6.30 3.84
C GLU A 333 -7.36 5.56 5.18
N ILE A 334 -7.54 6.30 6.28
CA ILE A 334 -7.81 5.71 7.59
C ILE A 334 -9.12 4.91 7.54
N GLY A 335 -10.18 5.47 6.96
CA GLY A 335 -11.44 4.78 6.77
C GLY A 335 -11.28 3.50 5.94
N MET A 336 -10.45 3.55 4.90
CA MET A 336 -10.15 2.40 4.05
C MET A 336 -9.44 1.30 4.82
N MET A 337 -8.39 1.63 5.59
CA MET A 337 -7.68 0.69 6.46
C MET A 337 -8.61 0.08 7.50
N MET A 338 -9.46 0.89 8.14
CA MET A 338 -10.45 0.43 9.12
C MET A 338 -11.49 -0.50 8.50
N SER A 339 -11.90 -0.25 7.25
CA SER A 339 -12.85 -1.12 6.56
C SER A 339 -12.31 -2.56 6.47
N LEU A 340 -11.02 -2.73 6.16
CA LEU A 340 -10.41 -4.06 6.01
C LEU A 340 -10.40 -4.87 7.30
N LEU A 341 -10.39 -4.21 8.46
CA LEU A 341 -10.46 -4.88 9.76
C LEU A 341 -11.87 -5.41 10.07
N VAL A 342 -12.90 -4.81 9.47
CA VAL A 342 -14.31 -5.15 9.73
C VAL A 342 -14.90 -6.04 8.64
N PHE A 343 -14.13 -6.35 7.58
CA PHE A 343 -14.57 -7.19 6.49
C PHE A 343 -14.96 -8.61 6.96
N ARG A 344 -16.20 -9.02 6.62
CA ARG A 344 -16.73 -10.37 6.89
C ARG A 344 -17.03 -11.11 5.59
N LYS A 345 -16.51 -12.33 5.45
CA LYS A 345 -16.81 -13.20 4.30
C LYS A 345 -18.28 -13.66 4.34
N ALA A 346 -18.94 -13.67 3.17
CA ALA A 346 -20.36 -13.95 3.01
C ALA A 346 -20.85 -15.34 3.50
N GLY A 347 -19.96 -16.28 3.84
CA GLY A 347 -20.34 -17.61 4.34
C GLY A 347 -20.34 -17.79 5.86
N GLN A 348 -19.83 -16.82 6.64
CA GLN A 348 -19.70 -16.97 8.10
C GLN A 348 -20.94 -16.50 8.88
N SER A 349 -21.84 -15.74 8.25
CA SER A 349 -23.04 -15.21 8.92
C SER A 349 -24.10 -16.30 9.13
N THR A 350 -24.26 -17.19 8.15
CA THR A 350 -25.33 -18.20 8.14
C THR A 350 -25.18 -19.24 9.25
N ASN A 351 -23.95 -19.62 9.60
CA ASN A 351 -23.71 -20.62 10.64
C ASN A 351 -23.89 -20.09 12.07
N ALA A 352 -23.70 -18.78 12.27
CA ALA A 352 -23.93 -18.16 13.58
C ALA A 352 -25.43 -18.01 13.86
N SER A 353 -26.24 -17.62 12.87
CA SER A 353 -27.69 -17.52 13.03
C SER A 353 -28.39 -18.89 13.15
N ILE A 354 -27.87 -19.92 12.48
CA ILE A 354 -28.42 -21.29 12.58
C ILE A 354 -28.08 -21.93 13.94
N ALA A 355 -26.88 -21.69 14.49
CA ALA A 355 -26.51 -22.20 15.81
C ALA A 355 -27.41 -21.62 16.92
N THR A 356 -27.72 -20.32 16.87
CA THR A 356 -28.61 -19.70 17.87
C THR A 356 -30.07 -20.18 17.74
N PHE A 357 -30.54 -20.48 16.52
CA PHE A 357 -31.91 -20.95 16.30
C PHE A 357 -32.10 -22.43 16.68
N SER A 358 -31.04 -23.24 16.57
CA SER A 358 -31.07 -24.65 16.98
C SER A 358 -31.00 -24.83 18.49
N GLU A 359 -30.46 -23.87 19.24
CA GLU A 359 -30.35 -23.97 20.71
C GLU A 359 -31.67 -23.63 21.41
N THR A 360 -32.51 -22.80 20.79
CA THR A 360 -33.86 -22.45 21.30
C THR A 360 -34.95 -23.49 21.01
N THR A 361 -34.69 -24.50 20.19
CA THR A 361 -35.69 -25.54 19.83
C THR A 361 -35.48 -26.89 20.52
N SER A 362 -34.49 -27.01 21.42
CA SER A 362 -34.14 -28.27 22.12
C SER A 362 -34.70 -28.37 23.56
N PHE A 363 -35.55 -27.44 24.01
CA PHE A 363 -35.98 -27.38 25.41
C PHE A 363 -37.51 -27.50 25.55
N ASP A 364 -38.09 -28.63 25.10
CA ASP A 364 -39.40 -29.06 25.60
C ASP A 364 -39.62 -30.55 25.31
N GLY A 365 -39.58 -31.37 26.36
CA GLY A 365 -39.88 -32.79 26.23
C GLY A 365 -39.35 -33.67 27.35
N TYR A 366 -39.56 -33.32 28.62
CA TYR A 366 -39.41 -34.29 29.73
C TYR A 366 -40.32 -33.95 30.92
N THR A 367 -41.64 -33.99 30.71
CA THR A 367 -42.61 -34.10 31.80
C THR A 367 -42.86 -35.57 32.11
N LYS A 368 -42.29 -36.01 33.26
CA LYS A 368 -42.47 -37.34 33.85
C LYS A 368 -43.94 -37.60 34.18
N HIS A 369 -44.45 -38.74 33.71
CA HIS A 369 -45.63 -39.39 34.27
C HIS A 369 -45.29 -40.00 35.65
N THR A 370 -45.91 -39.47 36.70
CA THR A 370 -46.03 -40.14 38.01
C THR A 370 -47.34 -40.92 38.03
N LYS A 371 -47.24 -42.25 38.17
CA LYS A 371 -48.36 -43.13 38.51
C LYS A 371 -48.69 -42.97 40.00
N LEU A 372 -49.97 -42.94 40.31
CA LEU A 372 -50.56 -43.27 41.61
C LEU A 372 -51.57 -44.39 41.39
#